data_AF-A0A920QVN3-F1
#
_entry.id   AF-A0A920QVN3-F1
#
_cell.length_a   1.000
_cell.length_b   1.000
_cell.length_c   1.000
_cell.angle_alpha   90.00
_cell.angle_beta   90.00
_cell.angle_gamma   90.00
#
_symmetry.space_group_name_H-M   'P 1'
#
loop_
_entity.id
_entity.type
_entity.pdbx_description
1 polymer ?
#
loop_
_entity_poly.entity_id
_entity_poly.type
_entity_poly.pdbx_seq_one_letter_code
_entity_poly.pdbx_strand_id
1 'polypeptide(L)'
;MEESRRFDFDTLQVHAGQRPDPNTGARAVPIYQTASYVFEDPESAAAYFNLQEYGNTYSRIMNPTVPRSRKGGKPGRRLWSSRFFERARGESGGFVHASLPGDHIVSPSALYGGPSISSSTCCARCPLM
;
A
#
# COMPACT_ATOMS: atom_id res chain seq x y z
N MET A 1 26.56 -12.40 7.56
CA MET A 1 25.12 -12.76 7.46
C MET A 1 24.51 -12.51 8.82
N GLU A 2 23.70 -11.45 8.96
CA GLU A 2 23.06 -11.12 10.24
C GLU A 2 21.95 -12.13 10.51
N GLU A 3 22.13 -12.95 11.54
CA GLU A 3 21.15 -13.92 12.01
C GLU A 3 19.88 -13.17 12.41
N SER A 4 18.76 -13.44 11.73
CA SER A 4 17.53 -12.72 11.97
C SER A 4 16.95 -13.14 13.32
N ARG A 5 17.29 -12.39 14.38
CA ARG A 5 16.66 -12.53 15.70
C ARG A 5 15.15 -12.47 15.51
N ARG A 6 14.46 -13.54 15.92
CA ARG A 6 13.00 -13.57 15.94
C ARG A 6 12.55 -12.76 17.15
N PHE A 7 12.06 -11.55 16.87
CA PHE A 7 11.48 -10.68 17.88
C PHE A 7 10.01 -11.05 18.12
N ASP A 8 9.53 -10.79 19.34
CA ASP A 8 8.14 -10.97 19.71
C ASP A 8 7.23 -9.93 19.02
N PHE A 9 5.91 -10.17 19.03
CA PHE A 9 4.91 -9.32 18.39
C PHE A 9 4.98 -7.87 18.87
N ASP A 10 5.12 -7.65 20.17
CA ASP A 10 5.18 -6.31 20.76
C ASP A 10 6.40 -5.52 20.24
N THR A 11 7.55 -6.18 20.15
CA THR A 11 8.78 -5.59 19.58
C THR A 11 8.63 -5.32 18.08
N LEU A 12 7.95 -6.21 17.35
CA LEU A 12 7.67 -6.03 15.93
C LEU A 12 6.72 -4.85 15.67
N GLN A 13 5.75 -4.57 16.54
CA GLN A 13 4.87 -3.41 16.38
C GLN A 13 5.65 -2.09 16.37
N VAL A 14 6.72 -2.00 17.16
CA VAL A 14 7.54 -0.78 17.28
C VAL A 14 8.60 -0.70 16.19
N HIS A 15 9.24 -1.82 15.82
CA HIS A 15 10.44 -1.80 14.98
C HIS A 15 10.28 -2.39 13.58
N ALA A 16 9.22 -3.15 13.29
CA ALA A 16 9.08 -3.81 12.00
C ALA A 16 8.92 -2.78 10.86
N GLY A 17 9.71 -2.95 9.80
CA GLY A 17 9.64 -2.12 8.59
C GLY A 17 10.35 -0.76 8.69
N GLN A 18 10.90 -0.37 9.85
CA GLN A 18 11.61 0.90 10.02
C GLN A 18 13.12 0.69 10.20
N ARG A 19 13.91 1.32 9.34
CA ARG A 19 15.37 1.43 9.47
C ARG A 19 15.75 2.89 9.72
N PRO A 20 16.82 3.17 10.47
CA PRO A 20 17.36 4.53 10.57
C PRO A 20 17.62 5.10 9.18
N ASP A 21 17.42 6.41 9.03
CA ASP A 21 17.71 7.12 7.80
C ASP A 21 19.21 7.02 7.46
N PRO A 22 19.59 6.56 6.25
CA PRO A 22 20.98 6.34 5.90
C PRO A 22 21.81 7.63 5.77
N ASN A 23 21.17 8.78 5.55
CA ASN A 23 21.87 10.04 5.31
C ASN A 23 22.14 10.81 6.61
N THR A 24 21.23 10.73 7.58
CA THR A 24 21.27 11.52 8.82
C THR A 24 21.39 10.67 10.07
N GLY A 25 21.15 9.35 9.97
CA GLY A 25 21.06 8.45 11.12
C GLY A 25 19.80 8.64 11.96
N ALA A 26 18.85 9.48 11.54
CA ALA A 26 17.61 9.71 12.27
C ALA A 26 16.82 8.41 12.43
N ARG A 27 16.37 8.12 13.66
CA ARG A 27 15.61 6.88 13.94
C ARG A 27 14.14 7.01 13.58
N ALA A 28 13.57 8.21 13.75
CA ALA A 28 12.23 8.53 13.30
C ALA A 28 12.18 8.59 11.77
N VAL A 29 11.10 8.09 11.18
CA VAL A 29 10.91 8.13 9.72
C VAL A 29 10.77 9.59 9.28
N PRO A 30 11.64 10.11 8.39
CA PRO A 30 11.51 11.47 7.89
C PRO A 30 10.21 11.68 7.10
N ILE A 31 9.65 12.89 7.16
CA ILE A 31 8.45 13.26 6.42
C ILE A 31 8.86 13.79 5.04
N TYR A 32 8.70 12.97 4.01
CA TYR A 32 8.92 13.33 2.60
C TYR A 32 7.67 13.97 2.00
N GLN A 33 7.46 15.26 2.28
CA GLN A 33 6.35 16.06 1.74
C GLN A 33 6.67 16.58 0.33
N THR A 34 6.74 15.67 -0.64
CA THR A 34 6.95 16.00 -2.06
C THR A 34 5.92 15.29 -2.95
N ALA A 35 5.67 15.82 -4.13
CA ALA A 35 4.85 15.15 -5.16
C ALA A 35 5.68 14.24 -6.08
N SER A 36 6.91 14.64 -6.42
CA SER A 36 7.78 14.01 -7.43
C SER A 36 9.21 13.85 -6.93
N TYR A 37 9.97 12.96 -7.58
CA TYR A 37 11.38 12.69 -7.30
C TYR A 37 12.22 12.94 -8.55
N VAL A 38 13.49 13.31 -8.36
CA VAL A 38 14.44 13.59 -9.45
C VAL A 38 15.11 12.28 -9.88
N PHE A 39 15.30 12.10 -11.19
CA PHE A 39 16.07 11.00 -11.77
C PHE A 39 17.48 11.48 -12.10
N GLU A 40 18.47 10.59 -11.95
CA GLU A 40 19.87 10.88 -12.26
C GLU A 40 20.10 11.02 -13.77
N ASP A 41 19.43 10.18 -14.56
CA ASP A 41 19.55 10.13 -16.02
C ASP A 41 18.25 9.56 -16.66
N PRO A 42 18.03 9.77 -17.97
CA PRO A 42 16.82 9.28 -18.66
C PRO A 42 16.75 7.75 -18.80
N GLU A 43 17.88 7.04 -18.80
CA GLU A 43 17.89 5.57 -18.86
C GLU A 43 17.40 4.98 -17.53
N SER A 44 17.85 5.53 -16.40
CA SER A 44 17.36 5.22 -15.06
C SER A 44 15.87 5.52 -14.93
N ALA A 45 15.38 6.64 -15.46
CA ALA A 45 13.94 6.94 -15.49
C ALA A 45 13.16 5.84 -16.23
N ALA A 46 13.64 5.41 -17.39
CA ALA A 46 13.01 4.31 -18.14
C ALA A 46 13.04 2.98 -17.36
N ALA A 47 14.12 2.68 -16.65
CA ALA A 47 14.23 1.49 -15.80
C ALA A 47 13.20 1.47 -14.67
N TYR A 48 12.94 2.61 -14.01
CA TYR A 48 11.90 2.74 -12.99
C TYR A 48 10.48 2.53 -13.53
N PHE A 49 10.16 3.11 -14.69
CA PHE A 49 8.83 2.95 -15.30
C PHE A 49 8.60 1.56 -15.88
N ASN A 50 9.66 0.89 -16.34
CA ASN A 50 9.62 -0.50 -16.81
C ASN A 50 9.71 -1.53 -15.68
N LEU A 51 9.64 -1.09 -14.41
CA LEU A 51 9.70 -1.93 -13.20
C LEU A 51 10.98 -2.79 -13.10
N GLN A 52 12.04 -2.40 -13.80
CA GLN A 52 13.34 -3.08 -13.73
C GLN A 52 14.07 -2.71 -12.43
N GLU A 53 13.88 -1.47 -11.98
CA GLU A 53 14.43 -0.96 -10.72
C GLU A 53 13.33 -0.48 -9.78
N TYR A 54 13.57 -0.63 -8.47
CA TYR A 54 12.68 -0.13 -7.44
C TYR A 54 13.13 1.26 -6.98
N GLY A 55 12.33 2.29 -7.28
CA GLY A 55 12.59 3.65 -6.83
C GLY A 55 11.32 4.50 -6.81
N ASN A 56 11.35 5.60 -6.06
CA ASN A 56 10.18 6.47 -5.94
C ASN A 56 10.08 7.39 -7.16
N THR A 57 8.94 7.38 -7.84
CA THR A 57 8.68 8.22 -9.02
C THR A 57 7.74 9.37 -8.68
N TYR A 58 6.60 9.04 -8.06
CA TYR A 58 5.54 9.98 -7.74
C TYR A 58 4.77 9.55 -6.50
N SER A 59 4.48 10.48 -5.60
CA SER A 59 3.94 10.19 -4.25
C SER A 59 2.56 9.53 -4.22
N ARG A 60 1.76 9.61 -5.30
CA ARG A 60 0.50 8.87 -5.43
C ARG A 60 0.70 7.36 -5.49
N ILE A 61 1.82 6.91 -6.06
CA ILE A 61 2.13 5.49 -6.22
C ILE A 61 3.05 5.04 -5.08
N MET A 62 4.13 5.78 -4.84
CA MET A 62 5.10 5.45 -3.80
C MET A 62 5.66 6.72 -3.13
N ASN A 63 5.70 6.71 -1.81
CA ASN A 63 6.34 7.74 -0.99
C ASN A 63 7.10 7.04 0.15
N PRO A 64 8.37 7.38 0.42
CA PRO A 64 9.16 6.72 1.45
C PRO A 64 8.58 6.85 2.87
N THR A 65 7.85 7.93 3.15
CA THR A 65 7.14 8.13 4.44
C THR A 65 5.98 7.16 4.61
N VAL A 66 5.33 6.79 3.50
CA VAL A 66 4.19 5.88 3.51
C VAL A 66 4.74 4.46 3.49
N PRO A 67 4.69 3.71 4.61
CA PRO A 67 5.38 2.44 4.68
C PRO A 67 4.70 1.45 3.72
N ARG A 68 5.47 1.00 2.72
CA ARG A 68 5.15 -0.18 1.92
C ARG A 68 5.25 -1.35 2.87
N SER A 69 4.14 -2.00 3.20
CA SER A 69 4.19 -3.17 4.09
C SER A 69 5.02 -4.26 3.44
N ARG A 70 6.28 -4.33 3.85
CA ARG A 70 7.20 -5.39 3.50
C ARG A 70 7.70 -5.94 4.82
N LYS A 71 7.03 -7.00 5.29
CA LYS A 71 7.44 -7.88 6.41
C LYS A 71 7.01 -7.45 7.82
N GLY A 72 5.73 -7.17 8.05
CA GLY A 72 5.19 -6.95 9.40
C GLY A 72 4.00 -7.83 9.80
N GLY A 73 3.55 -8.74 8.94
CA GLY A 73 2.41 -9.61 9.22
C GLY A 73 2.89 -10.99 9.68
N LYS A 74 2.23 -11.52 10.73
CA LYS A 74 2.31 -12.88 11.30
C LYS A 74 3.06 -13.92 10.42
N PRO A 75 3.95 -14.76 10.99
CA PRO A 75 4.59 -15.83 10.24
C PRO A 75 3.52 -16.67 9.52
N GLY A 76 3.60 -16.73 8.18
CA GLY A 76 2.66 -17.46 7.33
C GLY A 76 1.73 -16.62 6.44
N ARG A 77 1.67 -15.28 6.59
CA ARG A 77 0.88 -14.43 5.67
C ARG A 77 1.75 -13.32 5.05
N ARG A 78 2.26 -13.55 3.84
CA ARG A 78 2.70 -12.45 2.96
C ARG A 78 1.46 -11.78 2.41
N LEU A 79 1.06 -10.69 3.05
CA LEU A 79 0.03 -9.81 2.53
C LEU A 79 0.70 -8.58 1.93
N TRP A 80 0.47 -8.34 0.65
CA TRP A 80 0.72 -7.04 0.06
C TRP A 80 -0.36 -6.09 0.53
N SER A 81 0.02 -4.94 1.12
CA SER A 81 -0.94 -3.93 1.51
C SER A 81 -0.58 -2.58 0.92
N SER A 82 -1.51 -2.00 0.20
CA SER A 82 -1.49 -0.59 -0.20
C SER A 82 -2.17 0.25 0.87
N ARG A 83 -1.64 1.44 1.14
CA ARG A 83 -2.31 2.42 2.01
C ARG A 83 -3.18 3.33 1.16
N PHE A 84 -4.42 3.50 1.59
CA PHE A 84 -5.36 4.44 1.00
C PHE A 84 -5.53 5.63 1.94
N PHE A 85 -5.84 6.79 1.37
CA PHE A 85 -6.13 8.02 2.13
C PHE A 85 -7.28 7.82 3.12
N GLU A 86 -8.30 7.07 2.69
CA GLU A 86 -9.50 6.79 3.49
C GLU A 86 -9.84 5.31 3.39
N ARG A 87 -10.38 4.76 4.49
CA ARG A 87 -10.83 3.36 4.55
C ARG A 87 -11.84 3.02 3.46
N ALA A 88 -12.83 3.89 3.22
CA ALA A 88 -13.85 3.70 2.19
C ALA A 88 -13.22 3.54 0.79
N ARG A 89 -12.16 4.30 0.48
CA ARG A 89 -11.42 4.19 -0.79
C ARG A 89 -10.67 2.85 -0.91
N GLY A 90 -10.15 2.33 0.20
CA GLY A 90 -9.53 1.01 0.22
C GLY A 90 -10.53 -0.12 -0.03
N GLU A 91 -11.70 -0.04 0.59
CA GLU A 91 -12.78 -1.03 0.41
C GLU A 91 -13.37 -0.98 -1.01
N SER A 92 -13.78 0.20 -1.49
CA SER A 92 -14.29 0.36 -2.86
C SER A 92 -13.25 0.03 -3.91
N GLY A 93 -11.98 0.41 -3.69
CA GLY A 93 -10.87 0.05 -4.56
C GLY A 93 -10.70 -1.47 -4.68
N GLY A 94 -10.87 -2.21 -3.58
CA GLY A 94 -10.87 -3.67 -3.59
C GLY A 94 -11.99 -4.26 -4.46
N PHE A 95 -13.22 -3.76 -4.32
CA PHE A 95 -14.34 -4.22 -5.14
C PHE A 95 -14.13 -3.92 -6.64
N VAL A 96 -13.70 -2.71 -6.98
CA VAL A 96 -13.50 -2.31 -8.38
C VAL A 96 -12.33 -3.05 -9.04
N HIS A 97 -11.26 -3.36 -8.29
CA HIS A 97 -10.14 -4.13 -8.85
C HIS A 97 -10.43 -5.64 -8.96
N ALA A 98 -11.29 -6.17 -8.10
CA ALA A 98 -11.55 -7.61 -8.03
C ALA A 98 -12.80 -8.06 -8.82
N SER A 99 -13.64 -7.13 -9.27
CA SER A 99 -14.90 -7.44 -9.93
C SER A 99 -14.99 -6.80 -11.32
N LEU A 100 -15.55 -7.54 -12.26
CA LEU A 100 -15.89 -7.10 -13.61
C LEU A 100 -17.40 -6.91 -13.75
N PRO A 101 -17.86 -6.21 -14.80
CA PRO A 101 -19.28 -6.12 -15.12
C PRO A 101 -19.89 -7.52 -15.30
N GLY A 102 -20.97 -7.80 -14.56
CA GLY A 102 -21.64 -9.11 -14.54
C GLY A 102 -21.27 -9.99 -13.35
N ASP A 103 -20.27 -9.62 -12.54
CA ASP A 103 -19.96 -10.34 -11.31
C ASP A 103 -21.00 -10.09 -10.21
N HIS A 104 -21.17 -11.07 -9.33
CA HIS A 104 -22.10 -11.01 -8.21
C HIS A 104 -21.37 -10.95 -6.87
N ILE A 105 -21.66 -9.94 -6.06
CA ILE A 105 -21.12 -9.77 -4.71
C ILE A 105 -22.19 -10.12 -3.68
N VAL A 106 -21.92 -11.09 -2.81
CA VAL A 106 -22.80 -11.47 -1.69
C VAL A 106 -22.24 -10.91 -0.39
N SER A 107 -23.04 -10.15 0.35
CA SER A 107 -22.63 -9.51 1.60
C SER A 107 -23.66 -9.71 2.72
N PRO A 108 -23.22 -9.80 4.00
CA PRO A 108 -24.15 -9.85 5.13
C PRO A 108 -24.92 -8.53 5.28
N SER A 109 -26.10 -8.58 5.89
CA SER A 109 -26.92 -7.38 6.14
C SER A 109 -26.34 -6.45 7.21
N ALA A 110 -25.49 -6.98 8.10
CA ALA A 110 -24.85 -6.24 9.19
C ALA A 110 -23.46 -5.70 8.78
N LEU A 111 -23.36 -5.03 7.63
CA LEU A 111 -22.14 -4.33 7.24
C LEU A 111 -22.15 -2.88 7.75
N TYR A 112 -20.95 -2.33 7.96
CA TYR A 112 -20.79 -0.89 8.17
C TYR A 112 -21.34 -0.12 6.95
N GLY A 113 -21.93 1.04 7.18
CA GLY A 113 -22.71 1.79 6.18
C GLY A 113 -21.96 2.09 4.89
N GLY A 114 -20.65 2.40 4.99
CA GLY A 114 -19.79 2.65 3.82
C GLY A 114 -19.71 1.44 2.87
N PRO A 115 -19.23 0.27 3.34
CA PRO A 115 -19.20 -0.94 2.53
C PRO A 115 -20.58 -1.35 1.99
N SER A 116 -21.66 -1.20 2.76
CA SER A 116 -23.00 -1.52 2.27
C SER A 116 -23.43 -0.63 1.11
N ILE A 117 -23.19 0.69 1.18
CA ILE A 117 -23.51 1.62 0.07
C ILE A 117 -22.61 1.34 -1.14
N SER A 118 -21.33 1.02 -0.92
CA SER A 118 -20.39 0.69 -1.99
C SER A 118 -20.83 -0.55 -2.77
N SER A 119 -21.22 -1.63 -2.09
CA SER A 119 -21.64 -2.88 -2.75
C SER A 119 -23.02 -2.75 -3.40
N SER A 120 -24.01 -2.15 -2.71
CA SER A 120 -25.39 -2.11 -3.21
C SER A 120 -25.63 -1.05 -4.28
N THR A 121 -24.90 0.07 -4.23
CA THR A 121 -25.18 1.23 -5.08
C THR A 121 -24.05 1.53 -6.04
N CYS A 122 -22.80 1.51 -5.59
CA CYS A 122 -21.67 1.88 -6.45
C CYS A 122 -21.34 0.77 -7.46
N CYS A 123 -21.29 -0.49 -7.02
CA CYS A 123 -21.10 -1.62 -7.93
C CYS A 123 -22.31 -1.85 -8.84
N ALA A 124 -23.54 -1.68 -8.32
CA ALA A 124 -24.76 -1.90 -9.11
C ALA A 124 -25.03 -0.80 -10.16
N ARG A 125 -24.55 0.43 -9.93
CA ARG A 125 -24.73 1.56 -10.85
C ARG A 125 -23.52 1.83 -11.74
N CYS A 126 -22.51 0.96 -11.76
CA CYS A 126 -21.37 1.14 -12.66
C CYS A 126 -21.84 0.90 -14.10
N PRO A 127 -22.13 1.95 -14.89
CA PRO A 127 -22.69 1.78 -16.22
C PRO A 127 -21.49 1.67 -17.17
N LEU A 128 -21.32 0.50 -17.77
CA LEU A 128 -20.34 0.19 -18.83
C LEU A 128 -18.91 -0.12 -18.34
N MET A 129 -18.50 -1.37 -18.58
CA MET A 129 -17.70 -1.61 -19.79
C MET A 129 -18.66 -1.90 -20.94
#